data_AF-A0A0F9Q5L1-F1
#
_entry.id   AF-A0A0F9Q5L1-F1
#
_cell.length_a   1.000
_cell.length_b   1.000
_cell.length_c   1.000
_cell.angle_alpha   90.00
_cell.angle_beta   90.00
_cell.angle_gamma   90.00
#
_symmetry.space_group_name_H-M   'P 1'
#
loop_
_entity.id
_entity.type
_entity.pdbx_description
1 polymer ?
#
loop_
_entity_poly.entity_id
_entity_poly.type
_entity_poly.pdbx_seq_one_letter_code
_entity_poly.pdbx_strand_id
1 'polypeptide(L)'
;MPFITGPSLDELARELSAWYIKTREELIQALEEGYPYGSVPLTTRQQVDKFMSMTEEDLEGLVSKLVDRHRGKPNAEALARKDLEDYMAKMNRMSVSRRAV
;
A
#
# COMPACT_ATOMS: atom_id res chain seq x y z
N MET A 1 -3.21 -7.73 41.23
CA MET A 1 -2.87 -7.80 39.80
C MET A 1 -1.39 -7.49 39.66
N PRO A 2 -0.62 -8.22 38.85
CA PRO A 2 0.75 -7.85 38.57
C PRO A 2 0.75 -6.53 37.78
N PHE A 3 1.46 -5.53 38.28
CA PHE A 3 1.76 -4.32 37.51
C PHE A 3 2.85 -4.68 36.50
N ILE A 4 2.47 -4.80 35.23
CA ILE A 4 3.43 -4.97 34.14
C ILE A 4 4.12 -3.61 33.98
N THR A 5 5.44 -3.53 34.21
CA THR A 5 6.20 -2.28 34.07
C THR A 5 7.51 -2.52 33.31
N GLY A 6 7.91 -1.49 32.55
CA GLY A 6 9.18 -1.39 31.84
C GLY A 6 9.42 -2.53 30.83
N PRO A 7 10.42 -3.41 31.02
CA PRO A 7 10.83 -4.39 30.01
C PRO A 7 9.73 -5.36 29.56
N SER A 8 8.82 -5.74 30.45
CA SER A 8 7.72 -6.67 30.13
C SER A 8 6.61 -6.01 29.31
N LEU A 9 6.39 -4.70 29.48
CA LEU A 9 5.48 -3.93 28.62
C LEU A 9 6.09 -3.75 27.22
N ASP A 10 7.39 -3.50 27.13
CA ASP A 10 8.08 -3.34 25.84
C ASP A 10 8.08 -4.63 25.02
N GLU A 11 8.24 -5.78 25.69
CA GLU A 11 8.13 -7.10 25.06
C GLU A 11 6.72 -7.35 24.53
N LEU A 12 5.70 -7.12 25.37
CA LEU A 12 4.29 -7.20 24.95
C LEU A 12 3.98 -6.26 23.77
N ALA A 13 4.47 -5.02 23.82
CA ALA A 13 4.26 -4.04 22.74
C ALA A 13 4.91 -4.52 21.43
N ARG A 14 6.08 -5.16 21.50
CA ARG A 14 6.76 -5.74 20.34
C ARG A 14 5.98 -6.93 19.75
N GLU A 15 5.55 -7.85 20.60
CA GLU A 15 4.76 -9.02 20.18
C GLU A 15 3.43 -8.59 19.54
N LEU A 16 2.71 -7.66 20.18
CA LEU A 16 1.45 -7.14 19.65
C LEU A 16 1.65 -6.39 18.33
N SER A 17 2.73 -5.61 18.21
CA SER A 17 3.05 -4.90 16.95
C SER A 17 3.38 -5.89 15.84
N ALA A 18 4.18 -6.92 16.13
CA ALA A 18 4.51 -7.97 15.17
C ALA A 18 3.27 -8.75 14.72
N TRP A 19 2.41 -9.12 15.68
CA TRP A 19 1.14 -9.78 15.41
C TRP A 19 0.22 -8.92 14.54
N TYR A 20 0.08 -7.63 14.85
CA TYR A 20 -0.74 -6.70 14.09
C TYR A 20 -0.27 -6.57 12.64
N ILE A 21 1.04 -6.34 12.44
CA ILE A 21 1.62 -6.19 11.10
C ILE A 21 1.39 -7.47 10.28
N LYS A 22 1.73 -8.63 10.85
CA LYS A 22 1.57 -9.92 10.17
C LYS A 22 0.11 -10.18 9.80
N THR A 23 -0.79 -10.06 10.77
CA THR A 23 -2.22 -10.33 10.56
C THR A 23 -2.80 -9.40 9.49
N ARG A 24 -2.42 -8.12 9.51
CA ARG A 24 -2.88 -7.15 8.52
C ARG A 24 -2.38 -7.48 7.12
N GLU A 25 -1.13 -7.92 6.97
CA GLU A 25 -0.60 -8.35 5.68
C GLU A 25 -1.31 -9.59 5.15
N GLU A 26 -1.55 -10.59 5.99
CA GLU A 26 -2.28 -11.81 5.62
C GLU A 26 -3.72 -11.47 5.18
N LEU A 27 -4.40 -10.57 5.89
CA LEU A 27 -5.73 -10.11 5.50
C LEU A 27 -5.74 -9.33 4.19
N ILE A 28 -4.77 -8.44 3.97
CA ILE A 28 -4.63 -7.72 2.70
C ILE A 28 -4.44 -8.71 1.56
N GLN A 29 -3.53 -9.68 1.70
CA GLN A 29 -3.27 -10.69 0.68
C GLN A 29 -4.50 -11.57 0.42
N ALA A 30 -5.24 -11.95 1.46
CA ALA A 30 -6.47 -12.74 1.33
C ALA A 30 -7.57 -11.98 0.58
N LEU A 31 -7.61 -10.64 0.71
CA LEU A 31 -8.56 -9.77 0.02
C LEU A 31 -8.07 -9.34 -1.38
N GLU A 32 -6.82 -9.66 -1.73
CA GLU A 32 -6.24 -9.41 -3.06
C GLU A 32 -6.64 -10.51 -4.04
N GLU A 33 -7.90 -10.50 -4.48
CA GLU A 33 -8.44 -11.44 -5.48
C GLU A 33 -8.03 -11.03 -6.90
N GLY A 34 -6.73 -11.11 -7.21
CA GLY A 34 -6.17 -10.76 -8.52
C GLY A 34 -6.07 -9.25 -8.79
N TYR A 35 -6.42 -8.43 -7.79
CA TYR A 35 -6.34 -6.96 -7.84
C TYR A 35 -5.92 -6.40 -6.48
N PRO A 36 -5.16 -5.28 -6.42
CA PRO A 36 -4.68 -4.74 -5.14
C PRO A 36 -5.82 -4.41 -4.17
N TYR A 37 -5.61 -4.67 -2.87
CA TYR A 37 -6.61 -4.41 -1.84
C TYR A 37 -7.07 -2.94 -1.86
N GLY A 38 -8.39 -2.73 -1.73
CA GLY A 38 -8.99 -1.39 -1.72
C GLY A 38 -8.96 -0.65 -3.07
N SER A 39 -8.58 -1.34 -4.16
CA SER A 39 -8.64 -0.79 -5.51
C SER A 39 -9.81 -1.36 -6.31
N VAL A 40 -10.28 -0.58 -7.28
CA VAL A 40 -11.38 -0.98 -8.17
C VAL A 40 -10.80 -1.72 -9.37
N PRO A 41 -11.31 -2.92 -9.74
CA PRO A 41 -10.90 -3.61 -10.96
C PRO A 41 -11.14 -2.74 -12.19
N LEU A 42 -10.07 -2.47 -12.94
CA LEU A 42 -10.12 -1.67 -14.16
C LEU A 42 -9.41 -2.42 -15.28
N THR A 43 -9.94 -2.32 -16.49
CA THR A 43 -9.22 -2.78 -17.69
C THR A 43 -7.92 -2.00 -17.86
N THR A 44 -6.95 -2.56 -18.59
CA THR A 44 -5.70 -1.88 -18.92
C THR A 44 -5.90 -0.48 -19.49
N ARG A 45 -6.91 -0.31 -20.37
CA ARG A 45 -7.24 0.99 -20.95
C ARG A 45 -7.72 1.98 -19.89
N GLN A 46 -8.65 1.57 -19.03
CA GLN A 46 -9.17 2.40 -17.95
C GLN A 46 -8.09 2.75 -16.92
N GLN A 47 -7.16 1.84 -16.62
CA GLN A 47 -6.01 2.12 -15.74
C GLN A 47 -5.16 3.27 -16.30
N VAL A 48 -4.83 3.21 -17.59
CA VAL A 48 -4.05 4.26 -18.26
C VAL A 48 -4.84 5.56 -18.38
N ASP A 49 -6.12 5.50 -18.76
CA ASP A 49 -6.97 6.70 -18.86
C ASP A 49 -7.06 7.41 -17.50
N LYS A 50 -7.32 6.67 -16.42
CA LYS A 50 -7.35 7.20 -15.05
C LYS A 50 -6.00 7.80 -14.62
N PHE A 51 -4.91 7.12 -14.96
CA PHE A 51 -3.55 7.60 -14.66
C PHE A 51 -3.26 8.93 -15.37
N MET A 52 -3.62 9.04 -16.65
CA MET A 52 -3.38 10.25 -17.45
C MET A 52 -4.29 11.41 -17.05
N SER A 53 -5.46 11.14 -16.46
CA SER A 53 -6.39 12.15 -15.97
C SER A 53 -6.23 12.47 -14.47
N MET A 54 -5.20 11.93 -13.83
CA MET A 54 -5.00 12.06 -12.39
C MET A 54 -4.61 13.50 -12.04
N THR A 55 -5.32 14.09 -11.09
CA THR A 55 -4.99 15.40 -10.52
C THR A 55 -3.95 15.29 -9.42
N GLU A 56 -3.44 16.42 -8.92
CA GLU A 56 -2.57 16.43 -7.73
C GLU A 56 -3.29 15.86 -6.51
N GLU A 57 -4.57 16.19 -6.31
CA GLU A 57 -5.40 15.65 -5.22
C GLU A 57 -5.57 14.12 -5.33
N ASP A 58 -5.77 13.60 -6.53
CA ASP A 58 -5.84 12.15 -6.75
C ASP A 58 -4.51 11.46 -6.42
N LEU A 59 -3.38 12.10 -6.74
CA LEU A 59 -2.05 11.59 -6.44
C LEU A 59 -1.79 11.58 -4.93
N GLU A 60 -2.17 12.64 -4.21
CA GLU A 60 -2.12 12.68 -2.74
C GLU A 60 -2.99 11.57 -2.13
N GLY A 61 -4.20 11.36 -2.67
CA GLY A 61 -5.08 10.27 -2.27
C GLY A 61 -4.48 8.89 -2.51
N LEU A 62 -3.76 8.69 -3.62
CA LEU A 62 -3.03 7.45 -3.90
C LEU A 62 -1.90 7.24 -2.88
N VAL A 63 -1.07 8.25 -2.63
CA VAL A 63 0.03 8.19 -1.66
C VAL A 63 -0.49 7.87 -0.27
N SER A 64 -1.57 8.52 0.17
CA SER A 64 -2.21 8.25 1.47
C SER A 64 -2.63 6.79 1.62
N LYS A 65 -3.22 6.20 0.56
CA LYS A 65 -3.56 4.77 0.54
C LYS A 65 -2.35 3.84 0.61
N LEU A 66 -1.26 4.19 -0.08
CA LEU A 66 -0.02 3.42 -0.04
C LEU A 66 0.62 3.48 1.36
N VAL A 67 0.61 4.65 2.01
CA VAL A 67 1.08 4.78 3.39
C VAL A 67 0.20 3.98 4.36
N ASP A 68 -1.12 4.07 4.23
CA ASP A 68 -2.03 3.28 5.08
C ASP A 68 -1.82 1.77 4.86
N ARG A 69 -1.57 1.31 3.62
CA ARG A 69 -1.21 -0.09 3.34
C ARG A 69 -0.01 -0.56 4.19
N HIS A 70 0.92 0.30 4.54
CA HIS A 70 2.09 -0.04 5.36
C HIS A 70 1.98 0.39 6.82
N ARG A 71 0.78 0.77 7.29
CA ARG A 71 0.54 1.23 8.66
C ARG A 71 1.11 0.28 9.71
N GLY A 72 1.81 0.86 10.68
CA GLY A 72 2.44 0.13 11.78
C GLY A 72 3.84 -0.43 11.46
N LYS A 73 4.27 -0.42 10.19
CA LYS A 73 5.64 -0.79 9.83
C LYS A 73 6.61 0.34 10.16
N PRO A 74 7.82 0.05 10.66
CA PRO A 74 8.82 1.08 11.01
C PRO A 74 9.33 1.87 9.80
N ASN A 75 9.19 1.33 8.59
CA ASN A 75 9.63 1.92 7.33
C ASN A 75 8.46 2.17 6.36
N ALA A 76 7.25 2.44 6.89
CA ALA A 76 6.03 2.57 6.09
C ALA A 76 6.13 3.58 4.94
N GLU A 77 6.72 4.75 5.19
CA GLU A 77 6.89 5.79 4.16
C GLU A 77 7.83 5.35 3.02
N ALA A 78 8.93 4.66 3.36
CA ALA A 78 9.87 4.17 2.37
C ALA A 78 9.23 3.08 1.49
N LEU A 79 8.42 2.20 2.09
CA LEU A 79 7.66 1.19 1.37
C LEU A 79 6.59 1.84 0.46
N ALA A 80 5.86 2.83 0.97
CA ALA A 80 4.87 3.56 0.18
C ALA A 80 5.50 4.31 -1.01
N ARG A 81 6.68 4.94 -0.81
CA ARG A 81 7.43 5.57 -1.91
C ARG A 81 7.81 4.55 -2.98
N LYS A 82 8.31 3.38 -2.57
CA LYS A 82 8.65 2.30 -3.51
C LYS A 82 7.43 1.84 -4.31
N ASP A 83 6.30 1.60 -3.63
CA ASP A 83 5.06 1.21 -4.30
C ASP A 83 4.58 2.27 -5.30
N LEU A 84 4.75 3.56 -4.97
CA LEU A 84 4.45 4.66 -5.86
C LEU A 84 5.37 4.64 -7.09
N GLU A 85 6.68 4.49 -6.90
CA GLU A 85 7.65 4.41 -8.00
C GLU A 85 7.33 3.24 -8.94
N ASP A 86 7.03 2.07 -8.38
CA ASP A 86 6.66 0.88 -9.14
C ASP A 86 5.34 1.09 -9.91
N TYR A 87 4.34 1.73 -9.29
CA TYR A 87 3.09 2.10 -9.94
C TYR A 87 3.32 3.07 -11.11
N MET A 88 4.06 4.15 -10.89
CA MET A 88 4.38 5.16 -11.91
C MET A 88 5.13 4.53 -13.09
N ALA A 89 6.15 3.70 -12.81
CA ALA A 89 6.92 3.00 -13.83
C ALA A 89 6.04 2.06 -14.67
N LYS A 90 5.15 1.30 -14.02
CA LYS A 90 4.19 0.41 -14.69
C LYS A 90 3.24 1.21 -15.60
N MET A 91 2.62 2.27 -15.09
CA MET A 91 1.68 3.09 -15.85
C MET A 91 2.34 3.79 -17.03
N ASN A 92 3.55 4.33 -16.85
CA ASN A 92 4.34 4.93 -17.93
C ASN A 92 4.67 3.91 -19.03
N ARG A 93 5.03 2.67 -18.67
CA ARG A 93 5.27 1.61 -19.67
C ARG A 93 3.99 1.28 -20.45
N MET A 94 2.85 1.17 -19.74
CA MET A 94 1.55 0.87 -20.35
C MET A 94 1.05 2.01 -21.25
N SER A 95 1.29 3.27 -20.87
CA SER A 95 0.87 4.44 -21.65
C SER A 95 1.68 4.59 -22.95
N VAL A 96 3.00 4.33 -22.91
CA VAL A 96 3.86 4.33 -24.10
C VAL A 96 3.46 3.22 -25.07
N SER A 97 3.19 2.01 -24.58
CA SER A 97 2.76 0.89 -25.42
C SER A 97 1.48 1.18 -26.19
N ARG A 98 0.58 2.03 -25.65
CA ARG A 98 -0.64 2.46 -26.34
C ARG A 98 -0.38 3.45 -27.48
N ARG A 99 0.70 4.24 -27.40
CA ARG A 99 1.06 5.23 -28.43
C ARG A 99 1.82 4.62 -29.62
N ALA A 100 2.39 3.44 -29.45
CA ALA A 100 3.15 2.73 -30.48
C ALA A 100 2.28 1.90 -31.44
N VAL A 101 0.96 1.82 -31.19
CA VAL A 101 -0.04 1.10 -32.00
C VAL A 101 -0.90 2.10 -32.77
#